data_AF-A0A821HR02-F1
#
_entry.id   AF-A0A821HR02-F1
#
_cell.length_a   1.000
_cell.length_b   1.000
_cell.length_c   1.000
_cell.angle_alpha   90.00
_cell.angle_beta   90.00
_cell.angle_gamma   90.00
#
_symmetry.space_group_name_H-M   'P 1'
#
loop_
_entity.id
_entity.type
_entity.pdbx_description
1 polymer ?
#
loop_
_entity_poly.entity_id
_entity_poly.type
_entity_poly.pdbx_seq_one_letter_code
_entity_poly.pdbx_strand_id
1 'polypeptide(L)'
;LCWAIGSISGAMVEDDEKRFLVTVIKELLGLCEQKRGKDNKAIIASNIMYVVGQYPRFLRAHWKFLKTVVNKLFEFMHETHEGVQDMACDTFIKIAQKCRRHFITIQLGESQPFVEEILTNINGIICHLEPHQVHTFYEAVGNMIAASIDVVQQTKLIEKYMQLPNDVWNTIIAEAKKSVDCLQDPEVVSNILNILKTNIRASKALGAPYAHQLTKIYQDMLHIYKVTSENINQAIRINGPMVVKQRLIKSMMAIKEDSLMLLGSYFSKATNIQQVLDQFLTPLFTFVLNDYRDCHPEARESEVLNMLAILINKAESRITNRIPDIFDLTFEH
;
A
#
# COMPACT_ATOMS: atom_id res chain seq x y z
N LEU A 1 2.39 -29.76 -12.97
CA LEU A 1 1.35 -29.63 -14.03
C LEU A 1 0.80 -28.20 -14.11
N CYS A 2 0.17 -27.67 -13.06
CA CYS A 2 -0.49 -26.35 -13.09
C CYS A 2 0.46 -25.18 -13.43
N TRP A 3 1.74 -25.28 -13.09
CA TRP A 3 2.76 -24.32 -13.56
C TRP A 3 2.93 -24.31 -15.08
N ALA A 4 2.97 -25.49 -15.70
CA ALA A 4 3.07 -25.63 -17.16
C ALA A 4 1.78 -25.15 -17.85
N ILE A 5 0.62 -25.38 -17.23
CA ILE A 5 -0.65 -24.80 -17.67
C ILE A 5 -0.54 -23.28 -17.65
N GLY A 6 -0.17 -22.66 -16.52
CA GLY A 6 -0.04 -21.21 -16.45
C GLY A 6 1.00 -20.60 -17.39
N SER A 7 2.10 -21.32 -17.68
CA SER A 7 3.18 -20.79 -18.54
C SER A 7 2.82 -20.69 -20.02
N ILE A 8 1.77 -21.39 -20.48
CA ILE A 8 1.29 -21.32 -21.86
C ILE A 8 0.16 -20.29 -22.05
N SER A 9 -0.07 -19.43 -21.06
CA SER A 9 -1.04 -18.33 -21.16
C SER A 9 -0.77 -17.45 -22.38
N GLY A 10 -1.80 -17.22 -23.20
CA GLY A 10 -1.69 -16.45 -24.45
C GLY A 10 -1.16 -17.22 -25.66
N ALA A 11 -0.76 -18.49 -25.53
CA ALA A 11 -0.32 -19.32 -26.66
C ALA A 11 -1.49 -19.90 -27.50
N MET A 12 -2.71 -19.88 -26.95
CA MET A 12 -3.93 -20.36 -27.62
C MET A 12 -4.77 -19.19 -28.14
N VAL A 13 -5.61 -19.43 -29.15
CA VAL A 13 -6.68 -18.50 -29.52
C VAL A 13 -7.75 -18.44 -28.43
N GLU A 14 -8.53 -17.36 -28.34
CA GLU A 14 -9.44 -17.10 -27.21
C GLU A 14 -10.47 -18.22 -26.99
N ASP A 15 -11.06 -18.75 -28.06
CA ASP A 15 -12.07 -19.81 -27.96
C ASP A 15 -11.49 -21.14 -27.46
N ASP A 16 -10.28 -21.49 -27.89
CA ASP A 16 -9.58 -22.69 -27.45
C ASP A 16 -9.09 -22.53 -26.01
N GLU A 17 -8.53 -21.36 -25.66
CA GLU A 17 -8.12 -21.02 -24.29
C GLU A 17 -9.32 -21.11 -23.33
N LYS A 18 -10.48 -20.58 -23.73
CA LYS A 18 -11.71 -20.66 -22.96
C LYS A 18 -12.13 -22.11 -22.69
N ARG A 19 -12.20 -22.94 -23.73
CA ARG A 19 -12.59 -24.36 -23.60
C ARG A 19 -11.59 -25.10 -22.70
N PHE A 20 -10.30 -24.86 -22.91
CA PHE A 20 -9.23 -25.44 -22.11
C PHE A 20 -9.35 -25.07 -20.62
N LEU A 21 -9.48 -23.78 -20.32
CA LEU A 21 -9.56 -23.29 -18.93
C LEU A 21 -10.80 -23.76 -18.20
N VAL A 22 -11.96 -23.80 -18.87
CA VAL A 22 -13.19 -24.31 -18.26
C VAL A 22 -12.99 -25.76 -17.80
N THR A 23 -12.38 -26.60 -18.64
CA THR A 23 -12.06 -27.98 -18.28
C THR A 23 -11.05 -28.05 -17.14
N VAL A 24 -9.91 -27.35 -17.25
CA VAL A 24 -8.86 -27.36 -16.23
C VAL A 24 -9.40 -26.95 -14.86
N ILE A 25 -10.14 -25.85 -14.79
CA ILE A 25 -10.64 -25.34 -13.51
C ILE A 25 -11.69 -26.27 -12.93
N LYS A 26 -12.58 -26.82 -13.76
CA LYS A 26 -13.58 -27.80 -13.31
C LYS A 26 -12.94 -29.05 -12.72
N GLU A 27 -11.93 -29.61 -13.39
CA GLU A 27 -11.20 -30.79 -12.91
C GLU A 27 -10.41 -30.49 -11.62
N LEU A 28 -9.78 -29.31 -11.52
CA LEU A 28 -9.08 -28.92 -10.30
C LEU A 28 -10.02 -28.69 -9.11
N LEU A 29 -11.19 -28.08 -9.34
CA LEU A 29 -12.23 -27.93 -8.31
C LEU A 29 -12.76 -29.29 -7.88
N GLY A 30 -13.06 -30.19 -8.82
CA GLY A 30 -13.49 -31.55 -8.52
C GLY A 30 -12.43 -32.33 -7.73
N LEU A 31 -11.14 -32.18 -8.09
CA LEU A 31 -10.03 -32.76 -7.35
C LEU A 31 -9.95 -32.20 -5.91
N CYS A 32 -10.19 -30.90 -5.74
CA CYS A 32 -10.22 -30.25 -4.43
C CYS A 32 -11.34 -30.79 -3.52
N GLU A 33 -12.49 -31.15 -4.10
CA GLU A 33 -13.60 -31.77 -3.37
C GLU A 33 -13.30 -33.24 -3.02
N GLN A 34 -12.70 -33.99 -3.94
CA GLN A 34 -12.37 -35.41 -3.74
C GLN A 34 -11.27 -35.62 -2.70
N LYS A 35 -10.26 -34.75 -2.66
CA LYS A 35 -9.12 -34.90 -1.75
C LYS A 35 -9.48 -34.45 -0.34
N ARG A 36 -9.14 -35.30 0.63
CA ARG A 36 -9.29 -35.04 2.07
C ARG A 36 -8.00 -34.48 2.67
N GLY A 37 -8.13 -33.80 3.80
CA GLY A 37 -7.00 -33.18 4.52
C GLY A 37 -6.76 -31.74 4.07
N LYS A 38 -6.43 -30.87 5.04
CA LYS A 38 -6.20 -29.43 4.80
C LYS A 38 -5.03 -29.21 3.85
N ASP A 39 -3.92 -29.90 4.04
CA ASP A 39 -2.70 -29.74 3.24
C ASP A 39 -2.96 -30.03 1.76
N ASN A 40 -3.65 -31.14 1.46
CA ASN A 40 -4.02 -31.48 0.09
C ASN A 40 -4.91 -30.41 -0.54
N LYS A 41 -5.91 -29.92 0.21
CA LYS A 41 -6.81 -28.86 -0.28
C LYS A 41 -6.08 -27.55 -0.49
N ALA A 42 -5.16 -27.18 0.39
CA ALA A 42 -4.34 -25.99 0.27
C ALA A 42 -3.46 -26.04 -0.98
N ILE A 43 -2.82 -27.18 -1.26
CA ILE A 43 -2.01 -27.39 -2.48
C ILE A 43 -2.89 -27.30 -3.74
N ILE A 44 -4.11 -27.83 -3.72
CA ILE A 44 -4.99 -27.75 -4.90
C ILE A 44 -5.51 -26.33 -5.07
N ALA A 45 -5.93 -25.67 -3.99
CA ALA A 45 -6.37 -24.27 -4.00
C ALA A 45 -5.26 -23.34 -4.52
N SER A 46 -4.01 -23.50 -4.07
CA SER A 46 -2.88 -22.72 -4.57
C SER A 46 -2.65 -22.89 -6.07
N ASN A 47 -2.78 -24.12 -6.56
CA ASN A 47 -2.69 -24.41 -7.99
C ASN A 47 -3.82 -23.76 -8.79
N ILE A 48 -5.06 -23.78 -8.27
CA ILE A 48 -6.20 -23.09 -8.89
C ILE A 48 -5.95 -21.58 -8.93
N MET A 49 -5.56 -20.99 -7.79
CA MET A 49 -5.26 -19.56 -7.67
C MET A 49 -4.15 -19.14 -8.64
N TYR A 50 -3.06 -19.94 -8.72
CA TYR A 50 -1.99 -19.71 -9.67
C TYR A 50 -2.50 -19.73 -11.11
N VAL A 51 -3.20 -20.78 -11.54
CA VAL A 51 -3.71 -20.89 -12.92
C VAL A 51 -4.62 -19.70 -13.22
N VAL A 52 -5.62 -19.42 -12.40
CA VAL A 52 -6.55 -18.31 -12.64
C VAL A 52 -5.82 -16.96 -12.73
N GLY A 53 -4.82 -16.72 -11.88
CA GLY A 53 -4.00 -15.52 -11.93
C GLY A 53 -3.20 -15.33 -13.21
N GLN A 54 -2.88 -16.41 -13.94
CA GLN A 54 -2.14 -16.36 -15.21
C GLN A 54 -3.01 -16.04 -16.43
N TYR A 55 -4.34 -16.12 -16.34
CA TYR A 55 -5.25 -15.98 -17.48
C TYR A 55 -6.19 -14.77 -17.38
N PRO A 56 -5.66 -13.53 -17.36
CA PRO A 56 -6.48 -12.33 -17.25
C PRO A 56 -7.35 -12.06 -18.49
N ARG A 57 -7.01 -12.61 -19.66
CA ARG A 57 -7.84 -12.49 -20.87
C ARG A 57 -9.19 -13.20 -20.67
N PHE A 58 -9.15 -14.45 -20.23
CA PHE A 58 -10.33 -15.22 -19.87
C PHE A 58 -11.16 -14.52 -18.77
N LEU A 59 -10.52 -14.04 -17.71
CA LEU A 59 -11.21 -13.35 -16.61
C LEU A 59 -11.97 -12.10 -17.08
N ARG A 60 -11.36 -11.30 -17.95
CA ARG A 60 -12.00 -10.09 -18.52
C ARG A 60 -13.21 -10.42 -19.40
N ALA A 61 -13.19 -11.54 -20.11
CA ALA A 61 -14.32 -11.98 -20.94
C ALA A 61 -15.49 -12.59 -20.13
N HIS A 62 -15.27 -12.94 -18.86
CA HIS A 62 -16.22 -13.72 -18.07
C HIS A 62 -16.44 -13.12 -16.67
N TRP A 63 -17.20 -12.02 -16.60
CA TRP A 63 -17.47 -11.28 -15.35
C TRP A 63 -17.93 -12.16 -14.18
N LYS A 64 -18.98 -12.97 -14.37
CA LYS A 64 -19.50 -13.85 -13.30
C LYS A 64 -18.41 -14.72 -12.72
N PHE A 65 -17.55 -15.26 -13.58
CA PHE A 65 -16.42 -16.08 -13.18
C PHE A 65 -15.37 -15.27 -12.41
N LEU A 66 -15.00 -14.08 -12.90
CA LEU A 66 -14.10 -13.16 -12.20
C LEU A 66 -14.63 -12.81 -10.79
N LYS A 67 -15.91 -12.46 -10.66
CA LYS A 67 -16.53 -12.14 -9.36
C LYS A 67 -16.48 -13.34 -8.42
N THR A 68 -16.83 -14.54 -8.90
CA THR A 68 -16.74 -15.79 -8.11
C THR A 68 -15.32 -16.08 -7.64
N VAL A 69 -14.32 -15.93 -8.51
CA VAL A 69 -12.91 -16.12 -8.14
C VAL A 69 -12.52 -15.15 -7.04
N VAL A 70 -12.82 -13.86 -7.19
CA VAL A 70 -12.43 -12.84 -6.22
C VAL A 70 -13.08 -13.08 -4.86
N ASN A 71 -14.37 -13.42 -4.82
CA ASN A 71 -15.04 -13.81 -3.58
C ASN A 71 -14.38 -15.04 -2.93
N LYS A 72 -13.95 -16.02 -3.74
CA LYS A 72 -13.23 -17.18 -3.23
C LYS A 72 -11.84 -16.81 -2.67
N LEU A 73 -11.16 -15.85 -3.28
CA LEU A 73 -9.91 -15.31 -2.72
C LEU A 73 -10.15 -14.65 -1.36
N PHE A 74 -11.26 -13.92 -1.19
CA PHE A 74 -11.63 -13.36 0.12
C PHE A 74 -11.91 -14.46 1.15
N GLU A 75 -12.58 -15.55 0.77
CA GLU A 75 -12.72 -16.70 1.67
C GLU A 75 -11.36 -17.30 2.07
N PHE A 76 -10.42 -17.42 1.13
CA PHE A 76 -9.07 -17.92 1.42
C PHE A 76 -8.22 -16.96 2.26
N MET A 77 -8.54 -15.67 2.30
CA MET A 77 -7.94 -14.72 3.24
C MET A 77 -8.30 -15.02 4.71
N HIS A 78 -9.27 -15.90 4.96
CA HIS A 78 -9.62 -16.39 6.30
C HIS A 78 -9.14 -17.83 6.60
N GLU A 79 -8.45 -18.49 5.66
CA GLU A 79 -7.95 -19.85 5.92
C GLU A 79 -6.66 -19.79 6.75
N THR A 80 -6.59 -20.62 7.79
CA THR A 80 -5.46 -20.61 8.75
C THR A 80 -4.29 -21.50 8.34
N HIS A 81 -4.42 -22.21 7.22
CA HIS A 81 -3.33 -23.03 6.69
C HIS A 81 -2.22 -22.13 6.13
N GLU A 82 -0.98 -22.44 6.51
CA GLU A 82 0.20 -21.65 6.18
C GLU A 82 0.32 -21.36 4.67
N GLY A 83 0.61 -20.11 4.33
CA GLY A 83 0.81 -19.64 2.95
C GLY A 83 -0.46 -19.49 2.11
N VAL A 84 -1.64 -19.95 2.54
CA VAL A 84 -2.89 -19.80 1.77
C VAL A 84 -3.30 -18.32 1.67
N GLN A 85 -3.21 -17.58 2.78
CA GLN A 85 -3.54 -16.15 2.81
C GLN A 85 -2.58 -15.32 1.93
N ASP A 86 -1.28 -15.62 1.96
CA ASP A 86 -0.29 -14.96 1.10
C ASP A 86 -0.60 -15.21 -0.38
N MET A 87 -0.87 -16.47 -0.75
CA MET A 87 -1.23 -16.82 -2.12
C MET A 87 -2.54 -16.18 -2.57
N ALA A 88 -3.52 -16.03 -1.67
CA ALA A 88 -4.76 -15.34 -1.95
C ALA A 88 -4.52 -13.85 -2.22
N CYS A 89 -3.72 -13.17 -1.39
CA CYS A 89 -3.36 -11.76 -1.56
C CYS A 89 -2.55 -11.52 -2.84
N ASP A 90 -1.56 -12.37 -3.12
CA ASP A 90 -0.72 -12.31 -4.33
C ASP A 90 -1.52 -12.54 -5.61
N THR A 91 -2.49 -13.45 -5.57
CA THR A 91 -3.39 -13.69 -6.70
C THR A 91 -4.36 -12.52 -6.86
N PHE A 92 -4.89 -12.00 -5.75
CA PHE A 92 -5.81 -10.88 -5.77
C PHE A 92 -5.17 -9.62 -6.39
N ILE A 93 -3.94 -9.26 -5.99
CA ILE A 93 -3.26 -8.11 -6.58
C ILE A 93 -2.96 -8.29 -8.07
N LYS A 94 -2.58 -9.50 -8.51
CA LYS A 94 -2.38 -9.80 -9.95
C LYS A 94 -3.67 -9.62 -10.74
N ILE A 95 -4.78 -10.14 -10.23
CA ILE A 95 -6.10 -9.98 -10.86
C ILE A 95 -6.50 -8.50 -10.87
N ALA A 96 -6.34 -7.79 -9.75
CA ALA A 96 -6.66 -6.37 -9.65
C ALA A 96 -5.88 -5.55 -10.69
N GLN A 97 -4.57 -5.76 -10.83
CA GLN A 97 -3.74 -5.06 -11.81
C GLN A 97 -4.16 -5.34 -13.25
N LYS A 98 -4.45 -6.60 -13.60
CA LYS A 98 -4.77 -7.00 -14.97
C LYS A 98 -6.24 -6.76 -15.37
N CYS A 99 -7.15 -6.72 -14.39
CA CYS A 99 -8.59 -6.61 -14.61
C CYS A 99 -9.22 -5.33 -14.02
N ARG A 100 -8.42 -4.39 -13.46
CA ARG A 100 -8.85 -3.17 -12.74
C ARG A 100 -10.11 -2.48 -13.25
N ARG A 101 -10.25 -2.29 -14.57
CA ARG A 101 -11.40 -1.62 -15.18
C ARG A 101 -12.73 -2.33 -14.90
N HIS A 102 -12.73 -3.65 -14.74
CA HIS A 102 -13.96 -4.40 -14.51
C HIS A 102 -14.53 -4.17 -13.11
N PHE A 103 -13.70 -3.76 -12.14
CA PHE A 103 -14.11 -3.52 -10.76
C PHE A 103 -14.79 -2.15 -10.57
N ILE A 104 -14.47 -1.19 -11.43
CA ILE A 104 -15.01 0.19 -11.35
C ILE A 104 -16.21 0.42 -12.28
N THR A 105 -16.40 -0.40 -13.31
CA THR A 105 -17.55 -0.31 -14.19
C THR A 105 -18.68 -1.18 -13.66
N ILE A 106 -19.93 -0.73 -13.80
CA ILE A 106 -21.10 -1.57 -13.54
C ILE A 106 -21.12 -2.69 -14.58
N GLN A 107 -21.17 -3.93 -14.10
CA GLN A 107 -21.13 -5.13 -14.96
C GLN A 107 -22.54 -5.62 -15.24
N LEU A 108 -22.70 -6.43 -16.29
CA LEU A 108 -24.01 -6.95 -16.69
C LEU A 108 -24.65 -7.77 -15.57
N GLY A 109 -25.83 -7.32 -15.12
CA GLY A 109 -26.59 -7.97 -14.04
C GLY A 109 -26.19 -7.51 -12.62
N GLU A 110 -25.31 -6.53 -12.48
CA GLU A 110 -24.96 -5.90 -11.20
C GLU A 110 -25.63 -4.53 -11.07
N SER A 111 -25.91 -4.09 -9.85
CA SER A 111 -26.50 -2.77 -9.56
C SER A 111 -25.47 -1.67 -9.32
N GLN A 112 -24.24 -2.03 -8.97
CA GLN A 112 -23.16 -1.09 -8.62
C GLN A 112 -21.78 -1.68 -9.01
N PRO A 113 -20.73 -0.84 -9.10
CA PRO A 113 -19.37 -1.31 -9.28
C PRO A 113 -18.92 -2.22 -8.14
N PHE A 114 -18.24 -3.32 -8.47
CA PHE A 114 -17.82 -4.29 -7.44
C PHE A 114 -16.81 -3.71 -6.44
N VAL A 115 -16.03 -2.69 -6.83
CA VAL A 115 -15.15 -1.97 -5.88
C VAL A 115 -15.94 -1.39 -4.71
N GLU A 116 -17.18 -0.94 -4.90
CA GLU A 116 -18.00 -0.37 -3.82
C GLU A 116 -18.45 -1.44 -2.81
N GLU A 117 -18.71 -2.66 -3.29
CA GLU A 117 -18.99 -3.84 -2.47
C GLU A 117 -17.77 -4.22 -1.64
N ILE A 118 -16.58 -4.25 -2.27
CA ILE A 118 -15.30 -4.52 -1.59
C ILE A 118 -15.04 -3.49 -0.49
N LEU A 119 -15.17 -2.20 -0.79
CA LEU A 119 -14.93 -1.12 0.17
C LEU A 119 -15.92 -1.14 1.35
N THR A 120 -17.16 -1.59 1.13
CA THR A 120 -18.14 -1.73 2.21
C THR A 120 -17.78 -2.86 3.17
N ASN A 121 -17.23 -3.95 2.64
CA ASN A 121 -16.92 -5.15 3.40
C ASN A 121 -15.44 -5.26 3.80
N ILE A 122 -14.64 -4.20 3.59
CA ILE A 122 -13.18 -4.24 3.75
C ILE A 122 -12.75 -4.79 5.12
N ASN A 123 -13.39 -4.33 6.20
CA ASN A 123 -13.10 -4.80 7.56
C ASN A 123 -13.35 -6.30 7.71
N GLY A 124 -14.45 -6.80 7.12
CA GLY A 124 -14.80 -8.21 7.13
C GLY A 124 -13.85 -9.07 6.31
N ILE A 125 -13.25 -8.52 5.24
CA ILE A 125 -12.31 -9.25 4.37
C ILE A 125 -10.93 -9.37 5.01
N ILE A 126 -10.43 -8.29 5.63
CA ILE A 126 -9.03 -8.21 6.09
C ILE A 126 -8.81 -8.62 7.56
N CYS A 127 -9.87 -8.92 8.33
CA CYS A 127 -9.79 -9.08 9.78
C CYS A 127 -8.87 -10.22 10.28
N HIS A 128 -8.57 -11.22 9.44
CA HIS A 128 -7.67 -12.33 9.78
C HIS A 128 -6.31 -12.25 9.07
N LEU A 129 -6.06 -11.18 8.32
CA LEU A 129 -4.82 -11.00 7.58
C LEU A 129 -3.71 -10.43 8.46
N GLU A 130 -2.49 -10.86 8.19
CA GLU A 130 -1.29 -10.25 8.77
C GLU A 130 -0.99 -8.88 8.13
N PRO A 131 -0.23 -7.99 8.80
CA PRO A 131 -0.01 -6.63 8.30
C PRO A 131 0.51 -6.55 6.86
N HIS A 132 1.45 -7.40 6.45
CA HIS A 132 1.97 -7.39 5.07
C HIS A 132 0.92 -7.83 4.04
N GLN A 133 0.01 -8.73 4.40
CA GLN A 133 -1.11 -9.15 3.56
C GLN A 133 -2.13 -8.01 3.42
N VAL A 134 -2.44 -7.30 4.51
CA VAL A 134 -3.27 -6.09 4.49
C VAL A 134 -2.65 -5.05 3.55
N HIS A 135 -1.35 -4.80 3.65
CA HIS A 135 -0.63 -3.88 2.75
C HIS A 135 -0.78 -4.26 1.26
N THR A 136 -0.65 -5.55 0.93
CA THR A 136 -0.86 -6.08 -0.43
C THR A 136 -2.30 -5.93 -0.89
N PHE A 137 -3.27 -6.19 -0.01
CA PHE A 137 -4.69 -5.99 -0.28
C PHE A 137 -5.00 -4.52 -0.61
N TYR A 138 -4.49 -3.58 0.19
CA TYR A 138 -4.66 -2.15 -0.07
C TYR A 138 -4.03 -1.75 -1.40
N GLU A 139 -2.85 -2.25 -1.76
CA GLU A 139 -2.24 -2.01 -3.08
C GLU A 139 -3.16 -2.52 -4.21
N ALA A 140 -3.78 -3.70 -4.06
CA ALA A 140 -4.70 -4.28 -5.04
C ALA A 140 -5.94 -3.39 -5.26
N VAL A 141 -6.60 -2.98 -4.18
CA VAL A 141 -7.79 -2.10 -4.27
C VAL A 141 -7.41 -0.73 -4.83
N GLY A 142 -6.26 -0.18 -4.45
CA GLY A 142 -5.74 1.06 -5.02
C GLY A 142 -5.57 0.99 -6.54
N ASN A 143 -5.11 -0.15 -7.09
CA ASN A 143 -4.99 -0.36 -8.55
C ASN A 143 -6.35 -0.35 -9.26
N MET A 144 -7.42 -0.77 -8.59
CA MET A 144 -8.79 -0.70 -9.11
C MET A 144 -9.26 0.75 -9.17
N ILE A 145 -9.15 1.48 -8.05
CA ILE A 145 -9.58 2.88 -7.93
C ILE A 145 -8.81 3.79 -8.90
N ALA A 146 -7.52 3.52 -9.11
CA ALA A 146 -6.67 4.22 -10.09
C ALA A 146 -7.19 4.12 -11.53
N ALA A 147 -8.00 3.10 -11.85
CA ALA A 147 -8.59 2.95 -13.18
C ALA A 147 -9.81 3.86 -13.40
N SER A 148 -10.37 4.48 -12.36
CA SER A 148 -11.54 5.35 -12.47
C SER A 148 -11.19 6.58 -13.30
N ILE A 149 -12.05 6.88 -14.29
CA ILE A 149 -11.88 8.04 -15.19
C ILE A 149 -12.62 9.26 -14.63
N ASP A 150 -13.72 9.03 -13.90
CA ASP A 150 -14.42 10.09 -13.17
C ASP A 150 -13.63 10.46 -11.92
N VAL A 151 -13.13 11.69 -11.91
CA VAL A 151 -12.35 12.28 -10.80
C VAL A 151 -13.21 12.40 -9.54
N VAL A 152 -14.48 12.76 -9.66
CA VAL A 152 -15.37 12.94 -8.50
C VAL A 152 -15.65 11.58 -7.85
N GLN A 153 -15.97 10.57 -8.66
CA GLN A 153 -16.12 9.20 -8.16
C GLN A 153 -14.80 8.66 -7.58
N GLN A 154 -13.67 8.90 -8.25
CA GLN A 154 -12.36 8.46 -7.78
C GLN A 154 -12.04 9.03 -6.40
N THR A 155 -12.26 10.32 -6.19
CA THR A 155 -12.05 10.96 -4.88
C THR A 155 -12.93 10.34 -3.80
N LYS A 156 -14.23 10.14 -4.06
CA LYS A 156 -15.14 9.48 -3.11
C LYS A 156 -14.69 8.05 -2.77
N LEU A 157 -14.22 7.30 -3.76
CA LEU A 157 -13.68 5.96 -3.56
C LEU A 157 -12.41 5.99 -2.70
N ILE A 158 -11.50 6.95 -2.93
CA ILE A 158 -10.28 7.12 -2.12
C ILE A 158 -10.64 7.43 -0.65
N GLU A 159 -11.67 8.26 -0.41
CA GLU A 159 -12.11 8.57 0.95
C GLU A 159 -12.60 7.35 1.71
N LYS A 160 -13.47 6.55 1.07
CA LYS A 160 -13.98 5.31 1.68
C LYS A 160 -12.88 4.26 1.82
N TYR A 161 -11.98 4.18 0.84
CA TYR A 161 -10.83 3.27 0.83
C TYR A 161 -9.86 3.52 1.98
N MET A 162 -9.58 4.78 2.30
CA MET A 162 -8.64 5.15 3.38
C MET A 162 -9.32 5.33 4.74
N GLN A 163 -10.62 5.05 4.86
CA GLN A 163 -11.38 5.31 6.08
C GLN A 163 -10.80 4.59 7.30
N LEU A 164 -10.59 3.27 7.24
CA LEU A 164 -10.09 2.50 8.38
C LEU A 164 -8.72 2.99 8.88
N PRO A 165 -7.68 3.14 8.02
CA PRO A 165 -6.41 3.70 8.46
C PRO A 165 -6.53 5.13 9.01
N ASN A 166 -7.41 5.95 8.42
CA ASN A 166 -7.63 7.32 8.87
C ASN A 166 -8.30 7.38 10.24
N ASP A 167 -9.23 6.48 10.55
CA ASP A 167 -9.91 6.44 11.86
C ASP A 167 -8.91 6.12 12.98
N VAL A 168 -8.02 5.14 12.76
CA VAL A 168 -6.94 4.82 13.70
C VAL A 168 -5.93 5.98 13.78
N TRP A 169 -5.53 6.55 12.65
CA TRP A 169 -4.64 7.72 12.60
C TRP A 169 -5.19 8.89 13.41
N ASN A 170 -6.46 9.25 13.20
CA ASN A 170 -7.12 10.36 13.89
C ASN A 170 -7.20 10.11 15.41
N THR A 171 -7.37 8.86 15.82
CA THR A 171 -7.36 8.47 17.24
C THR A 171 -5.98 8.72 17.85
N ILE A 172 -4.91 8.26 17.18
CA ILE A 172 -3.52 8.49 17.59
C ILE A 172 -3.20 9.98 17.67
N ILE A 173 -3.60 10.76 16.66
CA ILE A 173 -3.38 12.22 16.65
C ILE A 173 -4.14 12.91 17.79
N ALA A 174 -5.37 12.50 18.07
CA ALA A 174 -6.15 13.05 19.19
C ALA A 174 -5.50 12.75 20.55
N GLU A 175 -4.86 11.59 20.70
CA GLU A 175 -4.12 11.22 21.89
C GLU A 175 -2.80 12.00 22.00
N ALA A 176 -2.03 12.08 20.91
CA ALA A 176 -0.77 12.83 20.84
C ALA A 176 -0.94 14.32 21.14
N LYS A 177 -2.09 14.91 20.78
CA LYS A 177 -2.46 16.29 21.14
C LYS A 177 -2.65 16.50 22.64
N LYS A 178 -2.97 15.45 23.40
CA LYS A 178 -3.10 15.51 24.86
C LYS A 178 -1.75 15.30 25.54
N SER A 179 -1.00 14.29 25.11
CA SER A 179 0.38 14.08 25.52
C SER A 179 1.16 13.42 24.39
N VAL A 180 2.29 14.02 24.04
CA VAL A 180 3.23 13.48 23.04
C VAL A 180 3.92 12.19 23.51
N ASP A 181 3.83 11.88 24.81
CA ASP A 181 4.45 10.68 25.40
C ASP A 181 3.85 9.38 24.84
N CYS A 182 2.60 9.40 24.34
CA CYS A 182 2.00 8.23 23.71
C CYS A 182 2.79 7.76 22.46
N LEU A 183 3.57 8.64 21.82
CA LEU A 183 4.44 8.30 20.70
C LEU A 183 5.69 7.49 21.12
N GLN A 184 5.85 7.21 22.42
CA GLN A 184 6.84 6.27 22.95
C GLN A 184 6.24 4.91 23.28
N ASP A 185 4.91 4.75 23.19
CA ASP A 185 4.25 3.46 23.37
C ASP A 185 4.55 2.53 22.16
N PRO A 186 5.14 1.34 22.39
CA PRO A 186 5.43 0.39 21.33
C PRO A 186 4.22 0.00 20.46
N GLU A 187 3.02 -0.05 21.01
CA GLU A 187 1.79 -0.39 20.28
C GLU A 187 1.39 0.77 19.34
N VAL A 188 1.40 2.00 19.85
CA VAL A 188 1.13 3.22 19.06
C VAL A 188 2.14 3.35 17.92
N VAL A 189 3.43 3.17 18.22
CA VAL A 189 4.51 3.20 17.21
C VAL A 189 4.30 2.12 16.14
N SER A 190 3.92 0.90 16.53
CA SER A 190 3.59 -0.18 15.60
C SER A 190 2.39 0.16 14.70
N ASN A 191 1.35 0.76 15.27
CA ASN A 191 0.17 1.19 14.52
C ASN A 191 0.50 2.29 13.50
N ILE A 192 1.32 3.28 13.87
CA ILE A 192 1.80 4.32 12.96
C ILE A 192 2.55 3.69 11.78
N LEU A 193 3.49 2.76 12.04
CA LEU A 193 4.23 2.07 10.98
C LEU A 193 3.31 1.32 10.01
N ASN A 194 2.31 0.60 10.52
CA ASN A 194 1.34 -0.11 9.68
C ASN A 194 0.50 0.86 8.83
N ILE A 195 0.08 1.99 9.40
CA ILE A 195 -0.66 3.03 8.66
C ILE A 195 0.21 3.64 7.56
N LEU A 196 1.47 3.99 7.86
CA LEU A 196 2.40 4.55 6.87
C LEU A 196 2.67 3.55 5.73
N LYS A 197 2.93 2.28 6.04
CA LYS A 197 3.12 1.24 5.02
C LYS A 197 1.88 1.02 4.16
N THR A 198 0.70 1.07 4.75
CA THR A 198 -0.58 1.05 4.00
C THR A 198 -0.66 2.24 3.04
N ASN A 199 -0.31 3.44 3.51
CA ASN A 199 -0.29 4.65 2.69
C ASN A 199 0.77 4.61 1.57
N ILE A 200 1.95 4.03 1.81
CA ILE A 200 2.99 3.86 0.78
C ILE A 200 2.45 2.98 -0.37
N ARG A 201 1.77 1.88 -0.02
CA ARG A 201 1.14 0.96 -0.98
C ARG A 201 -0.01 1.63 -1.74
N ALA A 202 -0.85 2.38 -1.04
CA ALA A 202 -1.91 3.19 -1.62
C ALA A 202 -1.36 4.22 -2.62
N SER A 203 -0.33 4.98 -2.22
CA SER A 203 0.34 5.99 -3.07
C SER A 203 0.89 5.37 -4.35
N LYS A 204 1.59 4.24 -4.22
CA LYS A 204 2.16 3.51 -5.37
C LYS A 204 1.08 3.06 -6.35
N ALA A 205 -0.05 2.56 -5.86
CA ALA A 205 -1.12 2.02 -6.67
C ALA A 205 -2.00 3.12 -7.32
N LEU A 206 -2.36 4.15 -6.54
CA LEU A 206 -3.22 5.25 -6.98
C LEU A 206 -2.49 6.22 -7.91
N GLY A 207 -1.22 6.53 -7.63
CA GLY A 207 -0.47 7.56 -8.36
C GLY A 207 -0.91 8.98 -8.00
N ALA A 208 -1.00 9.87 -8.99
CA ALA A 208 -1.33 11.29 -8.75
C ALA A 208 -2.61 11.55 -7.94
N PRO A 209 -3.73 10.80 -8.12
CA PRO A 209 -4.93 10.95 -7.29
C PRO A 209 -4.73 10.77 -5.79
N TYR A 210 -3.66 10.10 -5.34
CA TYR A 210 -3.33 9.95 -3.91
C TYR A 210 -3.13 11.29 -3.19
N ALA A 211 -2.89 12.38 -3.94
CA ALA A 211 -2.83 13.74 -3.41
C ALA A 211 -3.97 14.05 -2.40
N HIS A 212 -5.20 13.62 -2.70
CA HIS A 212 -6.37 13.84 -1.85
C HIS A 212 -6.24 13.24 -0.45
N GLN A 213 -5.60 12.08 -0.34
CA GLN A 213 -5.34 11.42 0.93
C GLN A 213 -4.12 12.04 1.60
N LEU A 214 -3.03 12.25 0.85
CA LEU A 214 -1.80 12.80 1.41
C LEU A 214 -2.06 14.16 2.08
N THR A 215 -2.81 15.06 1.44
CA THR A 215 -3.13 16.38 2.01
C THR A 215 -3.87 16.30 3.34
N LYS A 216 -4.63 15.22 3.61
CA LYS A 216 -5.35 15.05 4.89
C LYS A 216 -4.41 14.70 6.04
N ILE A 217 -3.37 13.91 5.78
CA ILE A 217 -2.47 13.40 6.82
C ILE A 217 -1.13 14.15 6.88
N TYR A 218 -0.80 14.95 5.86
CA TYR A 218 0.55 15.49 5.66
C TYR A 218 1.08 16.30 6.85
N GLN A 219 0.30 17.25 7.35
CA GLN A 219 0.72 18.09 8.48
C GLN A 219 0.92 17.26 9.74
N ASP A 220 -0.06 16.43 10.10
CA ASP A 220 0.03 15.55 11.26
C ASP A 220 1.22 14.58 11.17
N MET A 221 1.50 14.06 9.97
CA MET A 221 2.64 13.18 9.71
C MET A 221 3.98 13.88 9.94
N LEU A 222 4.12 15.14 9.52
CA LEU A 222 5.33 15.92 9.78
C LEU A 222 5.51 16.25 11.27
N HIS A 223 4.42 16.47 12.00
CA HIS A 223 4.50 16.65 13.46
C HIS A 223 4.94 15.36 14.15
N ILE A 224 4.39 14.21 13.77
CA ILE A 224 4.86 12.90 14.27
C ILE A 224 6.35 12.74 13.95
N TYR A 225 6.75 12.95 12.69
CA TYR A 225 8.16 12.86 12.27
C TYR A 225 9.09 13.66 13.19
N LYS A 226 8.72 14.92 13.47
CA LYS A 226 9.51 15.81 14.33
C LYS A 226 9.58 15.33 15.77
N VAL A 227 8.45 15.01 16.40
CA VAL A 227 8.42 14.54 17.79
C VAL A 227 9.18 13.22 17.94
N THR A 228 9.01 12.30 16.99
CA THR A 228 9.77 11.05 16.93
C THR A 228 11.27 11.32 16.82
N SER A 229 11.69 12.29 16.00
CA SER A 229 13.09 12.68 15.90
C SER A 229 13.64 13.28 17.20
N GLU A 230 12.88 14.16 17.86
CA GLU A 230 13.24 14.75 19.15
C GLU A 230 13.42 13.66 20.23
N ASN A 231 12.51 12.68 20.28
CA ASN A 231 12.60 11.52 21.18
C ASN A 231 13.86 10.68 20.92
N ILE A 232 14.20 10.40 19.64
CA ILE A 232 15.42 9.66 19.28
C ILE A 232 16.66 10.43 19.73
N ASN A 233 16.73 11.73 19.43
CA ASN A 233 17.87 12.57 19.80
C ASN A 233 18.02 12.69 21.33
N GLN A 234 16.92 12.83 22.06
CA GLN A 234 16.93 12.83 23.53
C GLN A 234 17.43 11.50 24.09
N ALA A 235 16.96 10.37 23.54
CA ALA A 235 17.42 9.05 23.96
C ALA A 235 18.92 8.87 23.75
N ILE A 236 19.47 9.35 22.62
CA ILE A 236 20.91 9.32 22.32
C ILE A 236 21.69 10.20 23.30
N ARG A 237 21.18 11.40 23.62
CA ARG A 237 21.84 12.31 24.58
C ARG A 237 21.95 11.70 25.98
N ILE A 238 20.93 10.95 26.41
CA ILE A 238 20.88 10.36 27.75
C ILE A 238 21.68 9.06 27.82
N ASN A 239 21.52 8.16 26.84
CA ASN A 239 22.02 6.78 26.91
C ASN A 239 23.22 6.51 25.98
N GLY A 240 23.67 7.53 25.25
CA GLY A 240 24.71 7.42 24.23
C GLY A 240 24.20 6.83 22.91
N PRO A 241 25.06 6.83 21.87
CA PRO A 241 24.65 6.49 20.49
C PRO A 241 24.20 5.04 20.31
N MET A 242 24.63 4.11 21.17
CA MET A 242 24.23 2.70 21.06
C MET A 242 22.73 2.46 21.31
N VAL A 243 22.01 3.43 21.87
CA VAL A 243 20.56 3.34 22.12
C VAL A 243 19.74 3.14 20.84
N VAL A 244 20.25 3.58 19.67
CA VAL A 244 19.60 3.37 18.36
C VAL A 244 19.39 1.89 18.03
N LYS A 245 20.11 0.99 18.70
CA LYS A 245 19.95 -0.45 18.54
C LYS A 245 18.74 -1.02 19.27
N GLN A 246 18.15 -0.28 20.21
CA GLN A 246 16.97 -0.71 20.96
C GLN A 246 15.73 -0.78 20.07
N ARG A 247 14.86 -1.76 20.34
CA ARG A 247 13.69 -2.06 19.48
C ARG A 247 12.79 -0.83 19.27
N LEU A 248 12.48 -0.09 20.34
CA LEU A 248 11.61 1.09 20.24
C LEU A 248 12.23 2.20 19.39
N ILE A 249 13.51 2.52 19.63
CA ILE A 249 14.22 3.56 18.86
C ILE A 249 14.34 3.15 17.38
N LYS A 250 14.60 1.88 17.08
CA LYS A 250 14.56 1.37 15.70
C LYS A 250 13.19 1.56 15.05
N SER A 251 12.11 1.26 15.76
CA SER A 251 10.75 1.47 15.25
C SER A 251 10.44 2.95 15.03
N MET A 252 10.94 3.85 15.90
CA MET A 252 10.84 5.30 15.73
C MET A 252 11.63 5.78 14.50
N MET A 253 12.84 5.27 14.28
CA MET A 253 13.60 5.57 13.06
C MET A 253 12.86 5.09 11.81
N ALA A 254 12.24 3.90 11.87
CA ALA A 254 11.40 3.41 10.78
C ALA A 254 10.17 4.29 10.50
N ILE A 255 9.61 4.99 11.51
CA ILE A 255 8.54 5.99 11.27
C ILE A 255 9.08 7.15 10.43
N LYS A 256 10.28 7.63 10.75
CA LYS A 256 10.95 8.68 9.96
C LYS A 256 11.17 8.21 8.52
N GLU A 257 11.74 7.02 8.35
CA GLU A 257 11.99 6.39 7.05
C GLU A 257 10.70 6.22 6.24
N ASP A 258 9.67 5.57 6.80
CA ASP A 258 8.40 5.30 6.10
C ASP A 258 7.65 6.60 5.72
N SER A 259 7.75 7.65 6.55
CA SER A 259 7.20 8.97 6.23
C SER A 259 7.86 9.57 4.99
N LEU A 260 9.19 9.45 4.88
CA LEU A 260 9.97 9.94 3.74
C LEU A 260 9.73 9.09 2.49
N MET A 261 9.66 7.76 2.64
CA MET A 261 9.30 6.84 1.55
C MET A 261 7.90 7.15 1.00
N LEU A 262 6.93 7.50 1.85
CA LEU A 262 5.60 7.91 1.41
C LEU A 262 5.64 9.17 0.55
N LEU A 263 6.36 10.19 1.00
CA LEU A 263 6.54 11.43 0.26
C LEU A 263 7.25 11.20 -1.08
N GLY A 264 8.36 10.46 -1.09
CA GLY A 264 9.07 10.08 -2.31
C GLY A 264 8.20 9.30 -3.29
N SER A 265 7.43 8.32 -2.78
CA SER A 265 6.47 7.54 -3.56
C SER A 265 5.47 8.44 -4.28
N TYR A 266 4.85 9.38 -3.56
CA TYR A 266 3.90 10.33 -4.15
C TYR A 266 4.57 11.31 -5.12
N PHE A 267 5.68 11.96 -4.73
CA PHE A 267 6.38 12.94 -5.57
C PHE A 267 6.79 12.34 -6.92
N SER A 268 7.23 11.08 -6.95
CA SER A 268 7.55 10.38 -8.21
C SER A 268 6.36 10.31 -9.18
N LYS A 269 5.13 10.22 -8.66
CA LYS A 269 3.88 10.06 -9.43
C LYS A 269 3.08 11.35 -9.59
N ALA A 270 3.43 12.42 -8.89
CA ALA A 270 2.73 13.70 -8.96
C ALA A 270 2.70 14.24 -10.39
N THR A 271 1.54 14.78 -10.79
CA THR A 271 1.32 15.40 -12.11
C THR A 271 1.42 16.92 -12.03
N ASN A 272 0.94 17.53 -10.94
CA ASN A 272 1.03 18.97 -10.70
C ASN A 272 2.22 19.30 -9.77
N ILE A 273 3.38 19.54 -10.38
CA ILE A 273 4.61 19.84 -9.64
C ILE A 273 4.54 21.19 -8.94
N GLN A 274 3.89 22.19 -9.54
CA GLN A 274 3.80 23.50 -8.91
C GLN A 274 3.05 23.42 -7.58
N GLN A 275 1.93 22.68 -7.56
CA GLN A 275 1.21 22.41 -6.32
C GLN A 275 2.07 21.65 -5.29
N VAL A 276 2.92 20.71 -5.73
CA VAL A 276 3.86 20.03 -4.83
C VAL A 276 4.81 21.04 -4.19
N LEU A 277 5.40 21.93 -4.98
CA LEU A 277 6.34 22.94 -4.48
C LEU A 277 5.65 23.95 -3.55
N ASP A 278 4.45 24.41 -3.90
CA ASP A 278 3.74 25.43 -3.13
C ASP A 278 3.20 24.89 -1.79
N GLN A 279 2.68 23.65 -1.78
CA GLN A 279 2.01 23.09 -0.61
C GLN A 279 2.94 22.29 0.32
N PHE A 280 3.94 21.60 -0.23
CA PHE A 280 4.73 20.63 0.53
C PHE A 280 6.17 21.12 0.80
N LEU A 281 6.73 22.00 -0.02
CA LEU A 281 8.15 22.31 0.11
C LEU A 281 8.49 23.06 1.40
N THR A 282 7.73 24.08 1.78
CA THR A 282 8.03 24.85 2.99
C THR A 282 7.96 24.00 4.26
N PRO A 283 6.88 23.22 4.51
CA PRO A 283 6.85 22.31 5.65
C PRO A 283 7.97 21.26 5.61
N LEU A 284 8.31 20.73 4.43
CA LEU A 284 9.41 19.77 4.29
C LEU A 284 10.75 20.36 4.77
N PHE A 285 11.05 21.61 4.42
CA PHE A 285 12.26 22.27 4.88
C PHE A 285 12.26 22.45 6.41
N THR A 286 11.14 22.92 6.95
CA THR A 286 11.00 23.22 8.37
C THR A 286 11.09 21.97 9.25
N PHE A 287 10.40 20.89 8.87
CA PHE A 287 10.25 19.70 9.72
C PHE A 287 11.26 18.59 9.41
N VAL A 288 11.77 18.50 8.17
CA VAL A 288 12.66 17.42 7.74
C VAL A 288 14.08 17.90 7.54
N LEU A 289 14.32 18.96 6.76
CA LEU A 289 15.69 19.34 6.40
C LEU A 289 16.43 20.01 7.58
N ASN A 290 15.77 20.89 8.33
CA ASN A 290 16.34 21.41 9.57
C ASN A 290 16.63 20.29 10.58
N ASP A 291 15.70 19.34 10.71
CA ASP A 291 15.90 18.16 11.58
C ASP A 291 17.12 17.33 11.12
N TYR A 292 17.26 17.09 9.82
CA TYR A 292 18.38 16.34 9.24
C TYR A 292 19.74 17.00 9.54
N ARG A 293 19.81 18.33 9.45
CA ARG A 293 21.02 19.09 9.79
C ARG A 293 21.34 18.97 11.28
N ASP A 294 20.34 19.17 12.12
CA ASP A 294 20.51 19.34 13.57
C ASP A 294 20.56 18.00 14.35
N CYS A 295 20.16 16.89 13.73
CA CYS A 295 20.13 15.58 14.38
C CYS A 295 21.53 14.97 14.55
N HIS A 296 21.67 14.12 15.58
CA HIS A 296 22.88 13.34 15.79
C HIS A 296 23.18 12.44 14.57
N PRO A 297 24.46 12.23 14.17
CA PRO A 297 24.81 11.45 12.98
C PRO A 297 24.19 10.05 12.92
N GLU A 298 24.15 9.34 14.05
CA GLU A 298 23.53 8.00 14.17
C GLU A 298 21.99 7.99 14.05
N ALA A 299 21.32 9.15 14.07
CA ALA A 299 19.88 9.32 13.90
C ALA A 299 19.50 9.98 12.57
N ARG A 300 20.48 10.17 11.69
CA ARG A 300 20.37 10.94 10.45
C ARG A 300 19.93 9.99 9.32
N GLU A 301 18.70 10.20 8.82
CA GLU A 301 18.07 9.24 7.89
C GLU A 301 18.46 9.49 6.44
N SER A 302 19.13 8.50 5.83
CA SER A 302 19.55 8.55 4.42
C SER A 302 18.40 8.74 3.43
N GLU A 303 17.18 8.31 3.78
CA GLU A 303 16.00 8.44 2.94
C GLU A 303 15.60 9.90 2.69
N VAL A 304 16.06 10.86 3.51
CA VAL A 304 15.89 12.29 3.23
C VAL A 304 16.52 12.65 1.89
N LEU A 305 17.73 12.13 1.62
CA LEU A 305 18.46 12.40 0.37
C LEU A 305 17.79 11.70 -0.81
N ASN A 306 17.30 10.48 -0.64
CA ASN A 306 16.56 9.75 -1.68
C ASN A 306 15.28 10.48 -2.07
N MET A 307 14.49 10.91 -1.09
CA MET A 307 13.26 11.66 -1.32
C MET A 307 13.54 13.01 -2.00
N LEU A 308 14.59 13.73 -1.58
CA LEU A 308 15.04 14.95 -2.25
C LEU A 308 15.47 14.70 -3.69
N ALA A 309 16.24 13.64 -3.94
CA ALA A 309 16.67 13.28 -5.29
C ALA A 309 15.45 13.00 -6.20
N ILE A 310 14.44 12.27 -5.69
CA ILE A 310 13.17 12.05 -6.41
C ILE A 310 12.48 13.38 -6.70
N LEU A 311 12.36 14.26 -5.71
CA LEU A 311 11.71 15.56 -5.85
C LEU A 311 12.44 16.46 -6.85
N ILE A 312 13.77 16.54 -6.78
CA ILE A 312 14.60 17.36 -7.68
C ILE A 312 14.51 16.84 -9.11
N ASN A 313 14.63 15.52 -9.33
CA ASN A 313 14.47 14.91 -10.64
C ASN A 313 13.06 15.16 -11.21
N LYS A 314 12.04 15.22 -10.36
CA LYS A 314 10.68 15.48 -10.78
C LYS A 314 10.41 16.96 -11.07
N ALA A 315 11.01 17.86 -10.29
CA ALA A 315 10.78 19.30 -10.36
C ALA A 315 11.63 19.99 -11.44
N GLU A 316 12.80 19.44 -11.73
CA GLU A 316 13.78 19.97 -12.69
C GLU A 316 14.08 21.46 -12.42
N SER A 317 13.96 22.33 -13.43
CA SER A 317 14.25 23.77 -13.31
C SER A 317 13.35 24.51 -12.31
N ARG A 318 12.22 23.94 -11.89
CA ARG A 318 11.27 24.60 -10.99
C ARG A 318 11.73 24.66 -9.54
N ILE A 319 12.71 23.84 -9.15
CA ILE A 319 13.27 23.85 -7.80
C ILE A 319 14.65 24.53 -7.72
N THR A 320 15.20 24.99 -8.85
CA THR A 320 16.58 25.53 -8.95
C THR A 320 16.85 26.65 -7.95
N ASN A 321 15.88 27.54 -7.73
CA ASN A 321 15.99 28.64 -6.76
C ASN A 321 16.07 28.18 -5.29
N ARG A 322 15.69 26.94 -4.99
CA ARG A 322 15.73 26.34 -3.66
C ARG A 322 16.88 25.35 -3.48
N ILE A 323 17.67 25.08 -4.53
CA ILE A 323 18.84 24.19 -4.45
C ILE A 323 19.89 24.69 -3.45
N PRO A 324 20.25 25.99 -3.38
CA PRO A 324 21.20 26.47 -2.38
C PRO A 324 20.75 26.15 -0.96
N ASP A 325 19.50 26.48 -0.62
CA ASP A 325 18.91 26.17 0.69
C ASP A 325 18.95 24.66 1.02
N ILE A 326 18.76 23.78 0.02
CA ILE A 326 18.83 22.32 0.21
C ILE A 326 20.26 21.90 0.56
N PHE A 327 21.26 22.43 -0.15
CA PHE A 327 22.67 22.12 0.09
C PHE A 327 23.11 22.59 1.48
N ASP A 328 22.72 23.80 1.88
CA ASP A 328 23.05 24.37 3.20
C ASP A 328 22.54 23.47 4.34
N LEU A 329 21.38 22.83 4.15
CA LEU A 329 20.76 21.96 5.16
C LEU A 329 21.21 20.50 5.10
N THR A 330 21.94 20.06 4.06
CA THR A 330 22.25 18.63 3.87
C THR A 330 23.73 18.33 3.65
N PHE A 331 24.55 19.28 3.22
CA PHE A 331 25.90 19.01 2.75
C PHE A 331 27.01 19.49 3.71
N GLU A 332 26.80 20.59 4.45
CA GLU A 332 27.91 21.27 5.15
C GLU A 332 28.17 20.86 6.62
N HIS A 333 27.47 19.87 7.21
CA HIS A 333 27.57 19.61 8.66
C HIS A 333 27.65 18.14 9.10
#